data_AF-A0A1U6IHM0-F1
#
_entry.id   AF-A0A1U6IHM0-F1
#
_cell.length_a   1.000
_cell.length_b   1.000
_cell.length_c   1.000
_cell.angle_alpha   90.00
_cell.angle_beta   90.00
_cell.angle_gamma   90.00
#
_symmetry.space_group_name_H-M   'P 1'
#
loop_
_entity.id
_entity.type
_entity.pdbx_description
1 polymer ?
#
loop_
_entity_poly.entity_id
_entity_poly.type
_entity_poly.pdbx_seq_one_letter_code
_entity_poly.pdbx_strand_id
1 'polypeptide(L)' 'MSNDQPRDWLHLTSHARKLFPGAVIEVIYAPEEIIHIDVDGHRYTFEIGSDDDAYIFTDGSVSFTIPLFLDPTWE' A
#
# COMPACT_ATOMS: atom_id res chain seq x y z
N MET A 1 14.69 3.38 -19.72
CA MET A 1 13.61 2.45 -19.33
C MET A 1 13.01 3.05 -18.09
N SER A 2 11.93 3.82 -18.25
CA SER A 2 11.37 4.63 -17.17
C SER A 2 10.76 3.68 -16.14
N ASN A 3 11.29 3.75 -14.92
CA ASN A 3 10.86 2.96 -13.79
C ASN A 3 9.53 3.56 -13.30
N ASP A 4 8.46 3.34 -14.06
CA ASP A 4 7.10 3.86 -13.87
C ASP A 4 6.38 3.16 -12.70
N GLN A 5 7.14 2.65 -11.72
CA GLN A 5 6.54 2.20 -10.47
C GLN A 5 6.21 3.46 -9.66
N PRO A 6 4.95 3.67 -9.26
CA PRO A 6 4.57 4.81 -8.43
C PRO A 6 5.45 4.86 -7.18
N ARG A 7 5.78 6.09 -6.76
CA ARG A 7 6.78 6.42 -5.73
C ARG A 7 6.62 5.60 -4.45
N ASP A 8 5.37 5.25 -4.14
CA ASP A 8 4.99 4.56 -2.92
C ASP A 8 5.05 3.03 -3.04
N TRP A 9 5.25 2.44 -4.23
CA TRP A 9 5.28 0.98 -4.41
C TRP A 9 6.31 0.29 -3.52
N LEU A 10 7.54 0.84 -3.46
CA LEU A 10 8.60 0.27 -2.62
C LEU A 10 8.25 0.41 -1.14
N HIS A 11 7.67 1.54 -0.75
CA HIS A 11 7.25 1.82 0.62
C HIS A 11 6.14 0.85 1.07
N LEU A 12 5.08 0.74 0.28
CA LEU A 12 3.95 -0.17 0.51
C LEU A 12 4.42 -1.62 0.56
N THR A 13 5.23 -2.06 -0.40
CA THR A 13 5.74 -3.44 -0.46
C THR A 13 6.63 -3.76 0.74
N SER A 14 7.51 -2.83 1.14
CA SER A 14 8.40 -3.01 2.30
C SER A 14 7.61 -3.12 3.61
N HIS A 15 6.62 -2.26 3.81
CA HIS A 15 5.77 -2.31 5.00
C HIS A 15 4.89 -3.56 5.02
N ALA A 16 4.24 -3.92 3.90
CA ALA A 16 3.43 -5.13 3.81
C ALA A 16 4.25 -6.40 4.12
N ARG A 17 5.50 -6.51 3.62
CA ARG A 17 6.39 -7.64 3.95
C ARG A 17 6.77 -7.71 5.42
N LYS A 18 6.86 -6.58 6.11
CA LYS A 18 7.12 -6.54 7.57
C LYS A 18 5.89 -6.96 8.37
N LEU A 19 4.70 -6.56 7.92
CA LEU A 19 3.43 -6.91 8.55
C LEU A 19 3.07 -8.39 8.35
N PHE A 20 3.39 -8.95 7.18
CA PHE A 20 3.09 -10.33 6.80
C PHE A 20 4.39 -11.11 6.48
N PRO A 21 5.17 -11.48 7.50
CA PRO A 21 6.45 -12.15 7.30
C PRO A 21 6.25 -13.53 6.67
N GLY A 22 6.92 -13.78 5.54
CA GLY A 22 6.84 -15.04 4.81
C GLY A 22 5.69 -15.15 3.81
N ALA A 23 4.80 -14.17 3.75
CA ALA A 23 3.72 -14.11 2.79
C ALA A 23 4.20 -13.67 1.40
N VAL A 24 3.51 -14.14 0.36
CA VAL A 24 3.66 -13.59 -1.00
C VAL A 24 2.88 -12.27 -1.07
N ILE A 25 3.59 -11.17 -1.37
CA ILE A 25 3.02 -9.82 -1.43
C ILE A 25 3.03 -9.31 -2.87
N GLU A 26 1.88 -8.87 -3.35
CA GLU A 26 1.72 -8.17 -4.62
C GLU A 26 1.01 -6.82 -4.40
N VAL A 27 1.58 -5.73 -4.93
CA VAL A 27 0.95 -4.39 -4.86
C VAL A 27 0.47 -4.03 -6.26
N ILE A 28 -0.84 -3.80 -6.40
CA ILE A 28 -1.51 -3.58 -7.67
C ILE A 28 -2.17 -2.20 -7.65
N TYR A 29 -1.81 -1.35 -8.61
CA TYR A 29 -2.46 -0.07 -8.82
C TYR A 29 -3.61 -0.26 -9.79
N ALA A 30 -4.83 -0.09 -9.31
CA ALA A 30 -6.03 -0.16 -10.10
C ALA A 30 -6.41 1.24 -10.62
N PRO A 31 -7.18 1.31 -11.73
CA PRO A 31 -7.83 2.56 -12.13
C PRO A 31 -8.74 3.08 -11.00
N GLU A 32 -9.21 4.32 -11.10
CA GLU A 32 -10.08 4.97 -10.10
C GLU A 32 -9.39 5.34 -8.78
N GLU A 33 -8.06 5.53 -8.84
CA GLU A 33 -7.26 5.90 -7.68
C GLU A 33 -7.33 4.84 -6.56
N ILE A 34 -7.29 3.56 -6.94
CA ILE A 34 -7.36 2.44 -6.00
C ILE A 34 -6.00 1.73 -5.94
N ILE A 35 -5.59 1.36 -4.74
CA ILE A 35 -4.42 0.50 -4.50
C ILE A 35 -4.88 -0.79 -3.84
N HIS A 36 -4.47 -1.92 -4.40
CA HIS A 36 -4.63 -3.22 -3.78
C HIS A 36 -3.30 -3.76 -3.26
N ILE A 37 -3.34 -4.40 -2.10
CA ILE A 37 -2.27 -5.27 -1.62
C ILE A 37 -2.84 -6.67 -1.51
N ASP A 38 -2.27 -7.59 -2.29
CA ASP A 38 -2.58 -9.01 -2.24
C ASP A 38 -1.54 -9.71 -1.33
N VAL A 39 -2.04 -10.46 -0.35
CA VAL A 39 -1.24 -11.17 0.67
C VAL A 39 -1.64 -12.64 0.63
N ASP A 40 -0.76 -13.50 0.10
CA ASP A 40 -1.04 -14.94 -0.11
C ASP A 40 -2.35 -15.22 -0.86
N GLY A 41 -2.76 -14.34 -1.77
CA GLY A 41 -4.01 -14.45 -2.53
C GLY A 41 -5.22 -13.78 -1.85
N HIS A 42 -5.04 -13.14 -0.69
CA HIS A 42 -6.05 -12.34 -0.01
C HIS A 42 -5.86 -10.85 -0.29
N ARG A 43 -6.87 -10.20 -0.86
CA ARG A 43 -6.82 -8.82 -1.31
C ARG A 43 -7.31 -7.83 -0.25
N TYR A 44 -6.51 -6.80 -0.02
CA TYR A 44 -6.88 -5.61 0.72
C TYR A 44 -6.87 -4.40 -0.20
N THR A 45 -7.80 -3.48 0.01
CA THR A 45 -8.04 -2.32 -0.85
C THR A 45 -7.86 -1.03 -0.06
N PHE A 46 -7.27 -0.04 -0.73
CA PHE A 46 -7.20 1.34 -0.30
C PHE A 46 -7.72 2.24 -1.44
N GLU A 47 -8.62 3.16 -1.12
CA GLU A 47 -9.17 4.14 -2.06
C GLU A 47 -8.51 5.51 -1.79
N ILE A 48 -7.76 6.02 -2.77
CA ILE A 48 -7.11 7.33 -2.71
C ILE A 48 -8.22 8.39 -2.80
N GLY A 49 -8.36 9.21 -1.76
CA GLY A 49 -9.48 10.14 -1.58
C GLY A 49 -10.06 10.12 -0.17
N SER A 50 -9.69 9.14 0.65
CA SER A 50 -9.80 9.24 2.09
C SER A 50 -8.82 10.32 2.57
N ASP A 51 -9.28 11.28 3.39
CA ASP A 51 -8.50 12.40 3.98
C ASP A 51 -7.47 11.89 5.01
N ASP A 52 -6.86 10.74 4.75
CA ASP A 52 -6.07 9.99 5.70
C ASP A 52 -4.58 10.33 5.56
N ASP A 53 -3.95 10.64 6.69
CA ASP A 53 -2.50 10.77 6.84
C ASP A 53 -1.74 9.42 6.70
N ALA A 54 -2.43 8.35 6.29
CA ALA A 54 -1.91 7.00 6.14
C ALA A 54 -2.68 6.18 5.08
N TYR A 55 -2.03 5.17 4.51
CA TYR A 55 -2.71 4.16 3.70
C TYR A 55 -3.43 3.16 4.59
N ILE A 56 -4.75 3.12 4.56
CA ILE A 56 -5.57 2.16 5.31
C ILE A 56 -6.11 1.09 4.37
N PHE A 57 -5.53 -0.10 4.44
CA PHE A 57 -5.92 -1.24 3.62
C PHE A 57 -6.94 -2.10 4.36
N THR A 58 -8.04 -2.45 3.70
CA THR A 58 -9.07 -3.33 4.26
C THR A 58 -9.65 -4.31 3.24
N ASP A 59 -10.06 -5.48 3.70
CA ASP A 59 -10.88 -6.43 2.92
C ASP A 59 -12.37 -6.37 3.30
N GLY A 60 -12.76 -5.41 4.16
CA GLY A 60 -14.09 -5.29 4.75
C GLY A 60 -14.29 -6.05 6.07
N SER A 61 -13.35 -6.91 6.47
CA SER A 61 -13.39 -7.64 7.76
C SER A 61 -12.25 -7.23 8.69
N VAL A 62 -11.05 -7.12 8.13
CA VAL A 62 -9.83 -6.71 8.81
C VAL A 62 -9.21 -5.53 8.08
N SER A 63 -8.43 -4.74 8.82
CA SER A 63 -7.72 -3.58 8.28
C SER A 63 -6.33 -3.48 8.86
N PHE A 64 -5.40 -2.97 8.06
CA PHE A 64 -4.07 -2.57 8.52
C PHE A 64 -3.68 -1.23 7.92
N THR A 65 -2.76 -0.55 8.60
CA THR A 65 -2.32 0.79 8.23
C THR A 65 -0.85 0.78 7.84
N ILE A 66 -0.53 1.43 6.73
CA ILE A 66 0.84 1.78 6.35
C ILE A 66 0.94 3.31 6.41
N PRO A 67 1.83 3.90 7.24
CA PRO A 67 1.95 5.35 7.34
C PRO A 67 2.31 5.95 5.98
N LEU A 68 1.88 7.17 5.66
CA LEU A 68 2.35 7.85 4.45
C LEU A 68 3.87 8.01 4.48
N PHE A 69 4.49 8.03 3.29
CA PHE A 69 5.90 8.38 3.17
C PHE A 69 6.07 9.88 3.42
N LEU A 70 6.12 10.28 4.70
CA LEU A 70 6.61 11.59 5.09
C LEU A 70 8.14 11.55 4.89
N ASP A 71 8.60 11.95 3.71
CA ASP A 71 10.00 12.38 3.54
C ASP A 71 10.27 13.43 4.65
N PRO A 72 11.16 13.18 5.63
CA PRO A 72 11.46 14.18 6.66
C PRO A 72 12.24 15.38 6.12
N THR A 73 12.42 15.50 4.80
CA THR A 73 13.11 16.63 4.16
C THR A 73 12.13 17.70 3.70
N TRP A 74 11.43 18.32 4.64
CA TRP A 74 11.01 19.71 4.51
C TRP A 74 11.88 20.53 5.49
N GLU A 75 13.11 20.79 5.08
CA GLU A 75 13.98 21.85 5.62
C GLU A 75 14.34 22.81 4.49
#